data_AF-A0A0C4DP19-F1
#
_entry.id   AF-A0A0C4DP19-F1
#
_cell.length_a   1.000
_cell.length_b   1.000
_cell.length_c   1.000
_cell.angle_alpha   90.00
_cell.angle_beta   90.00
_cell.angle_gamma   90.00
#
_symmetry.space_group_name_H-M   'P 1'
#
loop_
_entity.id
_entity.type
_entity.pdbx_description
1 polymer ?
#
loop_
_entity_poly.entity_id
_entity_poly.type
_entity_poly.pdbx_seq_one_letter_code
_entity_poly.pdbx_strand_id
1 'polypeptide(L)'
;MVKALDTVHGLGLGRPAAYECDLPNKILAGTASGSLAVKIDEQDIGLSVAASGMLMKMVANDKEPLDLTDDRHMAIFFASMGKFMQEMADNADNSKYGFADPVGIEVQPYGTPYSLE
;
A
#
# COMPACT_ATOMS: atom_id res chain seq x y z
N MET A 1 10.65 19.24 -4.77
CA MET A 1 10.52 18.81 -3.37
C MET A 1 11.72 19.26 -2.53
N VAL A 2 12.94 18.74 -2.75
CA VAL A 2 14.12 19.04 -1.91
C VAL A 2 14.43 20.54 -1.78
N LYS A 3 14.31 21.32 -2.86
CA LYS A 3 14.50 22.78 -2.83
C LYS A 3 13.60 23.52 -1.82
N ALA A 4 12.45 22.96 -1.46
CA ALA A 4 11.59 23.57 -0.45
C ALA A 4 12.19 23.50 0.95
N LEU A 5 13.09 22.53 1.24
CA LEU A 5 13.79 22.43 2.52
C LEU A 5 14.77 23.59 2.77
N ASP A 6 15.08 24.41 1.75
CA ASP A 6 15.83 25.65 1.93
C ASP A 6 15.06 26.68 2.78
N THR A 7 13.72 26.55 2.89
CA THR A 7 12.85 27.49 3.62
C THR A 7 12.04 26.85 4.74
N VAL A 8 11.95 25.51 4.82
CA VAL A 8 11.19 24.78 5.85
C VAL A 8 12.02 23.65 6.46
N HIS A 9 11.72 23.30 7.71
CA HIS A 9 12.41 22.21 8.41
C HIS A 9 12.02 20.80 7.94
N GLY A 10 10.93 20.67 7.19
CA GLY A 10 10.44 19.36 6.76
C GLY A 10 9.30 19.44 5.77
N LEU A 11 9.05 18.33 5.09
CA LEU A 11 7.98 18.16 4.11
C LEU A 11 7.16 16.93 4.48
N GLY A 12 5.84 17.13 4.59
CA GLY A 12 4.89 16.03 4.75
C GLY A 12 4.61 15.38 3.40
N LEU A 13 4.73 14.06 3.33
CA LEU A 13 4.34 13.26 2.17
C LEU A 13 3.05 12.52 2.49
N GLY A 14 2.04 12.69 1.64
CA GLY A 14 0.74 12.03 1.78
C GLY A 14 0.69 10.67 1.09
N ARG A 15 -0.20 10.54 0.08
CA ARG A 15 -0.44 9.31 -0.68
C ARG A 15 0.83 8.53 -1.09
N PRO A 16 1.90 9.16 -1.62
CA PRO A 16 3.13 8.43 -1.96
C PRO A 16 3.74 7.65 -0.78
N ALA A 17 3.80 8.24 0.41
CA ALA A 17 4.36 7.57 1.58
C ALA A 17 3.46 6.46 2.13
N ALA A 18 2.17 6.44 1.77
CA ALA A 18 1.26 5.37 2.14
C ALA A 18 1.40 4.14 1.21
N TYR A 19 1.67 4.35 -0.07
CA TYR A 19 1.93 3.27 -1.02
C TYR A 19 3.37 2.74 -0.94
N GLU A 20 4.30 3.59 -0.52
CA GLU A 20 5.72 3.27 -0.41
C GLU A 20 6.20 3.42 1.03
N CYS A 21 5.92 2.42 1.87
CA CYS A 21 6.32 2.45 3.29
C CYS A 21 7.85 2.57 3.48
N ASP A 22 8.63 2.13 2.49
CA ASP A 22 10.10 2.22 2.47
C ASP A 22 10.63 3.51 1.80
N LEU A 23 9.75 4.43 1.37
CA LEU A 23 10.15 5.68 0.72
C LEU A 23 11.18 6.50 1.52
N PRO A 24 11.10 6.62 2.86
CA PRO A 24 12.14 7.29 3.64
C PRO A 24 13.53 6.65 3.44
N ASN A 25 13.61 5.32 3.42
CA ASN A 25 14.86 4.59 3.21
C ASN A 25 15.40 4.82 1.79
N LYS A 26 14.54 4.77 0.77
CA LYS A 26 14.90 5.08 -0.63
C LYS A 26 15.41 6.51 -0.79
N ILE A 27 14.81 7.48 -0.10
CA ILE A 27 15.27 8.88 -0.10
C ILE A 27 16.66 8.99 0.53
N LEU A 28 16.88 8.38 1.70
CA LEU A 28 18.17 8.40 2.40
C LEU A 28 19.27 7.69 1.61
N ALA A 29 18.93 6.60 0.91
CA ALA A 29 19.85 5.87 0.04
C ALA A 29 20.14 6.61 -1.30
N GLY A 30 19.41 7.68 -1.60
CA GLY A 30 19.52 8.40 -2.88
C GLY A 30 18.97 7.62 -4.08
N THR A 31 18.15 6.60 -3.85
CA THR A 31 17.56 5.74 -4.90
C THR A 31 16.14 6.18 -5.29
N ALA A 32 15.49 7.04 -4.51
CA ALA A 32 14.21 7.64 -4.86
C ALA A 32 14.37 8.73 -5.93
N SER A 33 13.85 8.47 -7.14
CA SER A 33 13.78 9.47 -8.23
C SER A 33 12.43 10.22 -8.28
N GLY A 34 11.40 9.65 -7.66
CA GLY A 34 10.04 10.18 -7.61
C GLY A 34 9.11 9.22 -6.84
N SER A 35 7.83 9.57 -6.74
CA SER A 35 6.80 8.65 -6.20
C SER A 35 6.40 7.61 -7.24
N LEU A 36 5.99 6.42 -6.79
CA LEU A 36 5.36 5.43 -7.66
C LEU A 36 4.07 5.97 -8.28
N ALA A 37 3.94 5.76 -9.58
CA ALA A 37 2.71 6.02 -10.33
C ALA A 37 1.82 4.76 -10.27
N VAL A 38 1.14 4.57 -9.13
CA VAL A 38 0.21 3.44 -8.94
C VAL A 38 -0.96 3.52 -9.92
N LYS A 39 -1.60 2.38 -10.18
CA LYS A 39 -2.71 2.26 -11.15
C LYS A 39 -4.09 2.65 -10.59
N ILE A 40 -4.14 3.19 -9.37
CA ILE A 40 -5.36 3.72 -8.75
C ILE A 40 -5.58 5.15 -9.22
N ASP A 41 -6.79 5.48 -9.68
CA ASP A 41 -7.15 6.85 -10.05
C ASP A 41 -6.98 7.79 -8.85
N GLU A 42 -6.27 8.89 -9.05
CA GLU A 42 -5.98 9.86 -8.00
C GLU A 42 -7.23 10.48 -7.36
N GLN A 43 -8.35 10.53 -8.08
CA GLN A 43 -9.62 11.05 -7.60
C GLN A 43 -10.46 9.98 -6.88
N ASP A 44 -10.09 8.70 -6.98
CA ASP A 44 -10.73 7.64 -6.22
C ASP A 44 -10.14 7.57 -4.81
N ILE A 45 -10.64 8.47 -3.96
CA ILE A 45 -10.23 8.57 -2.56
C ILE A 45 -10.58 7.28 -1.79
N GLY A 46 -11.71 6.65 -2.10
CA GLY A 46 -12.16 5.44 -1.43
C GLY A 46 -11.19 4.28 -1.67
N LEU A 47 -10.85 4.05 -2.94
CA LEU A 47 -9.90 3.02 -3.32
C LEU A 47 -8.49 3.32 -2.80
N SER A 48 -8.08 4.58 -2.84
CA SER A 48 -6.78 5.04 -2.30
C SER A 48 -6.63 4.75 -0.80
N VAL A 49 -7.68 5.00 -0.01
CA VAL A 49 -7.69 4.71 1.43
C VAL A 49 -7.66 3.21 1.69
N ALA A 50 -8.46 2.43 0.95
CA ALA A 50 -8.49 0.97 1.08
C ALA A 50 -7.12 0.35 0.77
N ALA A 51 -6.47 0.77 -0.31
CA ALA A 51 -5.13 0.35 -0.69
C ALA A 51 -4.11 0.72 0.39
N SER A 52 -4.08 1.98 0.80
CA SER A 52 -3.15 2.47 1.84
C SER A 52 -3.26 1.67 3.13
N GLY A 53 -4.48 1.43 3.61
CA GLY A 53 -4.70 0.69 4.84
C GLY A 53 -4.33 -0.79 4.74
N MET A 54 -4.56 -1.43 3.59
CA MET A 54 -4.11 -2.79 3.33
C MET A 54 -2.58 -2.89 3.34
N LEU A 55 -1.89 -2.02 2.61
CA LEU A 55 -0.41 -2.04 2.55
C LEU A 55 0.21 -1.76 3.92
N MET A 56 -0.30 -0.79 4.68
CA MET A 56 0.16 -0.52 6.05
C MET A 56 -0.08 -1.72 6.97
N LYS A 57 -1.24 -2.39 6.87
CA LYS A 57 -1.54 -3.61 7.63
C LYS A 57 -0.59 -4.75 7.26
N MET A 58 -0.24 -4.90 5.98
CA MET A 58 0.73 -5.91 5.53
C MET A 58 2.09 -5.66 6.17
N VAL A 59 2.63 -4.44 6.07
CA VAL A 59 3.92 -4.07 6.67
C VAL A 59 3.91 -4.25 8.19
N ALA A 60 2.83 -3.86 8.87
CA ALA A 60 2.69 -4.05 10.31
C ALA A 60 2.71 -5.53 10.75
N ASN A 61 2.43 -6.46 9.83
CA ASN A 61 2.47 -7.91 10.06
C ASN A 61 3.70 -8.57 9.42
N ASP A 62 4.77 -7.80 9.15
CA ASP A 62 6.00 -8.27 8.51
C ASP A 62 5.76 -8.91 7.13
N LYS A 63 4.83 -8.35 6.34
CA LYS A 63 4.53 -8.80 4.98
C LYS A 63 4.92 -7.73 3.97
N GLU A 64 5.56 -8.15 2.89
CA GLU A 64 5.90 -7.28 1.77
C GLU A 64 4.63 -6.65 1.18
N PRO A 65 4.54 -5.33 1.02
CA PRO A 65 3.37 -4.67 0.42
C PRO A 65 3.23 -5.02 -1.07
N LEU A 66 2.00 -5.10 -1.56
CA LEU A 66 1.74 -5.27 -2.98
C LEU A 66 2.28 -4.08 -3.79
N ASP A 67 2.91 -4.34 -4.93
CA ASP A 67 3.29 -3.29 -5.87
C ASP A 67 2.10 -2.94 -6.78
N LEU A 68 1.39 -1.87 -6.44
CA LEU A 68 0.20 -1.39 -7.14
C LEU A 68 0.50 -0.73 -8.50
N THR A 69 1.75 -0.78 -8.97
CA THR A 69 2.12 -0.47 -10.35
C THR A 69 2.06 -1.70 -11.27
N ASP A 70 1.98 -2.91 -10.71
CA ASP A 70 1.85 -4.18 -11.44
C ASP A 70 0.37 -4.64 -11.52
N ASP A 71 -0.08 -5.06 -12.71
CA ASP A 71 -1.48 -5.46 -12.93
C ASP A 71 -1.90 -6.73 -12.18
N ARG A 72 -0.97 -7.65 -11.92
CA ARG A 72 -1.25 -8.89 -11.17
C ARG A 72 -1.45 -8.57 -9.69
N HIS A 73 -0.62 -7.70 -9.13
CA HIS A 73 -0.82 -7.18 -7.79
C HIS A 73 -2.12 -6.36 -7.66
N MET A 74 -2.48 -5.57 -8.67
CA MET A 74 -3.78 -4.89 -8.70
C MET A 74 -4.95 -5.89 -8.69
N ALA A 75 -4.85 -6.99 -9.44
CA ALA A 75 -5.88 -8.04 -9.41
C ALA A 75 -5.99 -8.70 -8.03
N ILE A 76 -4.84 -8.98 -7.37
CA ILE A 76 -4.81 -9.48 -5.99
C ILE A 76 -5.48 -8.49 -5.03
N PHE A 77 -5.18 -7.19 -5.16
CA PHE A 77 -5.78 -6.15 -4.34
C PHE A 77 -7.32 -6.12 -4.49
N PHE A 78 -7.84 -6.13 -5.72
CA PHE A 78 -9.29 -6.15 -5.94
C PHE A 78 -9.95 -7.45 -5.45
N ALA A 79 -9.31 -8.60 -5.63
CA ALA A 79 -9.80 -9.87 -5.09
C ALA A 79 -9.85 -9.85 -3.54
N SER A 80 -8.82 -9.26 -2.92
CA SER A 80 -8.73 -9.11 -1.46
C SER A 80 -9.83 -8.20 -0.93
N MET A 81 -10.09 -7.06 -1.60
CA MET A 81 -11.22 -6.19 -1.28
C MET A 81 -12.57 -6.89 -1.43
N GLY A 82 -12.76 -7.65 -2.51
CA GLY A 82 -13.99 -8.40 -2.75
C GLY A 82 -14.27 -9.41 -1.63
N LYS A 83 -13.25 -10.17 -1.22
CA LYS A 83 -13.37 -11.09 -0.07
C LYS A 83 -13.67 -10.33 1.22
N PHE A 84 -12.94 -9.26 1.50
CA PHE A 84 -13.16 -8.46 2.71
C PHE A 84 -14.57 -7.86 2.77
N MET A 85 -15.10 -7.37 1.65
CA MET A 85 -16.47 -6.87 1.58
C MET A 85 -17.51 -7.96 1.88
N GLN A 86 -17.33 -9.17 1.35
CA GLN A 86 -18.19 -10.30 1.69
C GLN A 86 -18.09 -10.64 3.18
N GLU A 87 -16.86 -10.73 3.70
CA GLU A 87 -16.62 -11.02 5.11
C GLU A 87 -17.25 -9.99 6.04
N MET A 88 -17.23 -8.70 5.67
CA MET A 88 -17.88 -7.61 6.39
C MET A 88 -19.41 -7.64 6.26
N ALA A 89 -19.96 -8.06 5.12
CA ALA A 89 -21.40 -8.24 4.96
C ALA A 89 -21.95 -9.35 5.86
N ASP A 90 -21.15 -10.40 6.08
CA ASP A 90 -21.47 -11.53 6.94
C ASP A 90 -21.10 -11.30 8.43
N ASN A 91 -20.58 -10.12 8.79
CA ASN A 91 -20.03 -9.80 10.11
C ASN A 91 -21.10 -9.44 11.16
N ALA A 92 -22.09 -10.32 11.36
CA ALA A 92 -23.22 -10.07 12.27
C ALA A 92 -22.80 -9.87 13.74
N ASP A 93 -21.65 -10.42 14.14
CA ASP A 93 -21.09 -10.30 15.49
C ASP A 93 -20.19 -9.07 15.68
N ASN A 94 -19.97 -8.27 14.63
CA ASN A 94 -19.07 -7.12 14.61
C ASN A 94 -17.61 -7.43 14.99
N SER A 95 -17.16 -8.68 14.82
CA SER A 95 -15.79 -9.09 15.13
C SER A 95 -14.75 -8.61 14.10
N LYS A 96 -15.16 -8.43 12.85
CA LYS A 96 -14.29 -7.99 11.74
C LYS A 96 -14.28 -6.47 11.59
N TYR A 97 -13.10 -5.90 11.34
CA TYR A 97 -12.89 -4.47 11.17
C TYR A 97 -11.56 -4.18 10.44
N GLY A 98 -11.34 -2.93 10.08
CA GLY A 98 -10.08 -2.46 9.51
C GLY A 98 -10.00 -2.66 8.00
N PHE A 99 -8.90 -3.26 7.54
CA PHE A 99 -8.55 -3.37 6.13
C PHE A 99 -8.34 -4.83 5.69
N ALA A 100 -8.53 -5.07 4.40
CA ALA A 100 -8.41 -6.39 3.78
C ALA A 100 -7.02 -7.02 4.02
N ASP A 101 -7.00 -8.35 4.11
CA ASP A 101 -5.79 -9.16 4.02
C ASP A 101 -5.58 -9.62 2.57
N PRO A 102 -4.33 -9.78 2.11
CA PRO A 102 -4.05 -10.26 0.75
C PRO A 102 -4.55 -11.69 0.55
N VAL A 103 -5.08 -11.97 -0.65
CA VAL A 103 -5.56 -13.31 -1.04
C VAL A 103 -4.91 -13.75 -2.33
N GLY A 104 -4.74 -15.07 -2.50
CA GLY A 104 -4.22 -15.62 -3.76
C GLY A 104 -2.73 -15.36 -4.02
N ILE A 105 -1.98 -14.99 -2.98
CA ILE A 105 -0.52 -14.83 -3.03
C ILE A 105 0.11 -15.41 -1.77
N GLU A 106 1.28 -16.02 -1.93
CA GLU A 106 2.17 -16.34 -0.81
C GLU A 106 2.92 -15.08 -0.40
N VAL A 107 2.54 -14.51 0.75
CA VAL A 107 3.14 -13.29 1.28
C VAL A 107 4.58 -13.54 1.73
N GLN A 108 5.47 -12.61 1.40
CA GLN A 108 6.89 -12.66 1.77
C GLN A 108 7.16 -11.77 2.99
N PRO A 109 8.23 -12.04 3.76
CA PRO A 109 8.69 -11.12 4.81
C PRO A 109 8.95 -9.72 4.25
N TYR A 110 8.69 -8.68 5.04
CA TYR A 110 8.92 -7.30 4.59
C TYR A 110 10.39 -7.07 4.23
N GLY A 111 10.63 -6.38 3.11
CA GLY A 111 11.95 -6.19 2.50
C GLY A 111 12.34 -7.30 1.53
N THR A 112 11.46 -8.27 1.25
CA THR A 112 11.67 -9.36 0.29
C THR A 112 10.76 -9.15 -0.92
N PRO A 113 11.29 -8.77 -2.09
CA PRO A 113 10.48 -8.53 -3.28
C PRO A 113 9.70 -9.77 -3.73
N TYR A 114 8.46 -9.57 -4.19
CA TYR A 114 7.66 -10.64 -4.77
C TYR A 114 8.30 -11.18 -6.06
N SER A 115 8.46 -12.51 -6.12
CA SER A 115 8.84 -13.22 -7.33
C SER A 115 7.56 -13.68 -8.04
N LEU A 116 6.83 -12.75 -8.65
CA LEU A 116 5.71 -13.13 -9.50
C LEU A 116 6.25 -13.55 -10.86
N GLU A 117 6.33 -14.87 -11.11
CA GLU A 117 6.55 -15.45 -12.44
C GLU A 117 5.38 -15.17 -13.39
#